data_AF-S8F3Y6-F1
#
_entry.id   AF-S8F3Y6-F1
#
_cell.length_a   1.000
_cell.length_b   1.000
_cell.length_c   1.000
_cell.angle_alpha   90.00
_cell.angle_beta   90.00
_cell.angle_gamma   90.00
#
_symmetry.space_group_name_H-M   'P 1'
#
loop_
_entity.id
_entity.type
_entity.pdbx_description
1 polymer ?
#
loop_
_entity_poly.entity_id
_entity_poly.type
_entity_poly.pdbx_seq_one_letter_code
_entity_poly.pdbx_strand_id
1 'polypeptide(L)'
;MKYPLAIINRLMDVYGSDILVGYDIACAFTRTVTKSSLSQRVKDMHLTGIFPAFHGHGHNRGCQVYWHPRYFDGAGKEDFEGCERLFSASNHLASGTRLASAFHRRQAIEEFFHHWNRSKHEESGNFIYNNYRQALTILGEGAETLEVLCTSLGVTNTDLERYLEQEREYLRSRKMERPEVVRKAEYVEALKRLDVAQ
;
A
#
# COMPACT_ATOMS: atom_id res chain seq x y z
N MET A 1 0.13 14.31 11.47
CA MET A 1 0.84 13.05 11.81
C MET A 1 2.34 13.34 11.87
N LYS A 2 2.95 13.38 13.06
CA LYS A 2 4.39 13.72 13.21
C LYS A 2 5.30 12.50 13.00
N TYR A 3 4.97 11.35 13.60
CA TYR A 3 5.81 10.14 13.52
C TYR A 3 6.00 9.60 12.09
N PRO A 4 4.95 9.42 11.28
CA PRO A 4 5.13 8.94 9.90
C PRO A 4 5.99 9.90 9.05
N LEU A 5 5.87 11.22 9.23
CA LEU A 5 6.73 12.17 8.53
C LEU A 5 8.20 12.04 8.96
N ALA A 6 8.45 11.86 10.26
CA ALA A 6 9.81 11.61 10.75
C ALA A 6 10.39 10.30 10.20
N ILE A 7 9.57 9.24 10.10
CA ILE A 7 9.95 7.97 9.49
C ILE A 7 10.31 8.16 8.02
N ILE A 8 9.47 8.83 7.22
CA ILE A 8 9.77 9.12 5.81
C ILE A 8 11.07 9.90 5.66
N ASN A 9 11.30 10.92 6.50
CA ASN A 9 12.55 11.67 6.49
C ASN A 9 13.75 10.77 6.76
N ARG A 10 13.63 9.87 7.75
CA ARG A 10 14.69 8.93 8.10
C ARG A 10 14.94 7.89 7.02
N LEU A 11 13.90 7.39 6.34
CA LEU A 11 14.05 6.46 5.23
C LEU A 11 14.87 7.08 4.10
N MET A 12 14.61 8.35 3.75
CA MET A 12 15.42 9.07 2.76
C MET A 12 16.87 9.27 3.21
N ASP A 13 17.12 9.48 4.51
CA ASP A 13 18.50 9.58 5.03
C ASP A 13 19.26 8.24 4.95
N VAL A 14 18.55 7.11 5.10
CA VAL A 14 19.15 5.77 5.19
C VAL A 14 19.31 5.10 3.84
N TYR A 15 18.29 5.17 2.99
CA TYR A 15 18.23 4.42 1.73
C TYR A 15 18.43 5.29 0.48
N GLY A 16 18.35 6.62 0.59
CA GLY A 16 18.56 7.54 -0.52
C GLY A 16 17.31 7.82 -1.35
N SER A 17 17.47 7.84 -2.68
CA SER A 17 16.39 8.09 -3.64
C SER A 17 15.69 6.81 -4.08
N ASP A 18 14.57 6.97 -4.79
CA ASP A 18 13.83 5.91 -5.49
C ASP A 18 13.26 4.83 -4.54
N ILE A 19 12.76 5.29 -3.39
CA ILE A 19 12.19 4.43 -2.34
C ILE A 19 10.69 4.26 -2.56
N LEU A 20 10.25 3.01 -2.54
CA LEU A 20 8.83 2.64 -2.49
C LEU A 20 8.43 2.25 -1.06
N VAL A 21 7.44 2.94 -0.49
CA VAL A 21 7.00 2.74 0.90
C VAL A 21 5.60 2.15 0.95
N GLY A 22 5.48 0.95 1.52
CA GLY A 22 4.19 0.36 1.89
C GLY A 22 3.59 1.05 3.10
N TYR A 23 2.37 1.58 2.98
CA TYR A 23 1.59 2.08 4.10
C TYR A 23 0.09 1.98 3.81
N ASP A 24 -0.69 1.42 4.72
CA ASP A 24 -2.14 1.19 4.57
C ASP A 24 -2.89 2.43 4.10
N ILE A 25 -2.48 3.60 4.57
CA ILE A 25 -3.12 4.86 4.21
C ILE A 25 -2.30 5.70 3.23
N ALA A 26 -1.41 5.11 2.44
CA ALA A 26 -0.52 5.81 1.51
C ALA A 26 -1.25 6.85 0.63
N CYS A 27 -2.44 6.52 0.14
CA CYS A 27 -3.27 7.42 -0.69
C CYS A 27 -3.68 8.72 0.04
N ALA A 28 -3.95 8.65 1.34
CA ALA A 28 -4.27 9.82 2.15
C ALA A 28 -3.00 10.47 2.70
N PHE A 29 -2.02 9.67 3.11
CA PHE A 29 -0.78 10.12 3.70
C PHE A 29 0.09 10.91 2.72
N THR A 30 0.08 10.57 1.42
CA THR A 30 0.78 11.35 0.40
C THR A 30 0.31 12.81 0.35
N ARG A 31 -0.98 13.08 0.63
CA ARG A 31 -1.50 14.46 0.76
C ARG A 31 -0.93 15.17 1.99
N THR A 32 -0.63 14.43 3.04
CA THR A 32 0.02 14.97 4.26
C THR A 32 1.47 15.30 3.97
N VAL A 33 2.20 14.40 3.30
CA VAL A 33 3.60 14.59 2.92
C VAL A 33 3.77 15.81 2.00
N THR A 34 2.95 15.92 0.96
CA THR A 34 2.97 17.05 0.01
C THR A 34 2.62 18.41 0.64
N LYS A 35 1.94 18.42 1.78
CA LYS A 35 1.63 19.63 2.56
C LYS A 35 2.61 19.88 3.71
N SER A 36 3.63 19.05 3.86
CA SER A 36 4.63 19.17 4.92
C SER A 36 5.90 19.86 4.42
N SER A 37 6.80 20.18 5.35
CA SER A 37 8.14 20.68 5.04
C SER A 37 9.00 19.69 4.23
N LEU A 38 8.58 18.42 4.14
CA LEU A 38 9.29 17.38 3.38
C LEU A 38 8.88 17.34 1.89
N SER A 39 7.91 18.15 1.46
CA SER A 39 7.32 17.99 0.12
C SER A 39 8.34 18.08 -1.01
N GLN A 40 9.30 19.02 -0.95
CA GLN A 40 10.29 19.17 -2.01
C GLN A 40 11.29 18.01 -1.96
N ARG A 41 11.80 17.70 -0.76
CA ARG A 41 12.72 16.60 -0.54
C ARG A 41 12.18 15.25 -1.02
N VAL A 42 10.92 14.96 -0.75
CA VAL A 42 10.27 13.70 -1.20
C VAL A 42 10.20 13.63 -2.73
N LYS A 43 9.95 14.76 -3.41
CA LYS A 43 9.99 14.81 -4.87
C LYS A 43 11.40 14.60 -5.41
N ASP A 44 12.39 15.29 -4.83
CA ASP A 44 13.78 15.21 -5.26
C ASP A 44 14.38 13.81 -5.03
N MET A 45 13.89 13.10 -4.02
CA MET A 45 14.28 11.72 -3.69
C MET A 45 13.40 10.67 -4.39
N HIS A 46 12.43 11.08 -5.22
CA HIS A 46 11.46 10.19 -5.88
C HIS A 46 10.76 9.19 -4.95
N LEU A 47 10.54 9.54 -3.68
CA LEU A 47 9.91 8.63 -2.73
C LEU A 47 8.41 8.55 -3.02
N THR A 48 7.92 7.32 -3.19
CA THR A 48 6.52 7.04 -3.50
C THR A 48 5.91 6.08 -2.48
N GLY A 49 4.63 6.28 -2.16
CA GLY A 49 3.88 5.38 -1.28
C GLY A 49 2.97 4.44 -2.07
N ILE A 50 2.74 3.24 -1.55
CA ILE A 50 1.76 2.25 -2.05
C ILE A 50 1.06 1.57 -0.87
N PHE A 51 0.00 0.83 -1.14
CA PHE A 51 -0.63 -0.03 -0.14
C PHE A 51 0.10 -1.35 0.01
N PRO A 52 0.08 -1.96 1.20
CA PRO A 52 0.31 -3.39 1.31
C PRO A 52 -0.76 -4.18 0.53
N ALA A 53 -0.36 -5.30 -0.08
CA ALA A 53 -1.15 -6.02 -1.06
C ALA A 53 -2.47 -6.58 -0.47
N PHE A 54 -2.47 -6.99 0.80
CA PHE A 54 -3.69 -7.47 1.46
C PHE A 54 -4.66 -6.31 1.70
N HIS A 55 -4.16 -5.21 2.27
CA HIS A 55 -4.98 -4.03 2.58
C HIS A 55 -5.50 -3.33 1.33
N GLY A 56 -4.74 -3.37 0.23
CA GLY A 56 -5.08 -2.68 -1.01
C GLY A 56 -6.50 -2.99 -1.50
N HIS A 57 -6.97 -4.22 -1.37
CA HIS A 57 -8.34 -4.62 -1.74
C HIS A 57 -9.45 -4.01 -0.85
N GLY A 58 -9.12 -3.56 0.36
CA GLY A 58 -10.04 -2.84 1.24
C GLY A 58 -10.30 -1.37 0.83
N HIS A 59 -9.48 -0.82 -0.08
CA HIS A 59 -9.69 0.53 -0.59
C HIS A 59 -10.69 0.55 -1.75
N ASN A 60 -11.29 1.73 -2.01
CA ASN A 60 -12.10 1.92 -3.21
C ASN A 60 -11.29 1.64 -4.49
N ARG A 61 -11.96 1.23 -5.57
CA ARG A 61 -11.31 0.84 -6.82
C ARG A 61 -10.38 1.92 -7.38
N GLY A 62 -10.73 3.19 -7.24
CA GLY A 62 -9.87 4.31 -7.63
C GLY A 62 -8.54 4.26 -6.91
N CYS A 63 -8.53 4.09 -5.59
CA CYS A 63 -7.29 3.91 -4.83
C CYS A 63 -6.52 2.66 -5.27
N GLN A 64 -7.20 1.53 -5.52
CA GLN A 64 -6.54 0.30 -5.96
C GLN A 64 -5.71 0.51 -7.24
N VAL A 65 -6.30 1.09 -8.28
CA VAL A 65 -5.62 1.23 -9.59
C VAL A 65 -4.45 2.21 -9.60
N TYR A 66 -4.30 3.06 -8.59
CA TYR A 66 -3.19 4.03 -8.47
C TYR A 66 -2.13 3.64 -7.43
N TRP A 67 -2.48 2.87 -6.41
CA TRP A 67 -1.63 2.69 -5.22
C TRP A 67 -1.40 1.22 -4.86
N HIS A 68 -2.08 0.27 -5.48
CA HIS A 68 -1.85 -1.15 -5.21
C HIS A 68 -0.54 -1.61 -5.89
N PRO A 69 0.32 -2.40 -5.22
CA PRO A 69 1.66 -2.76 -5.70
C PRO A 69 1.65 -3.46 -7.06
N ARG A 70 0.61 -4.25 -7.34
CA ARG A 70 0.37 -4.88 -8.66
C ARG A 70 0.37 -3.90 -9.84
N TYR A 71 0.01 -2.64 -9.63
CA TYR A 71 -0.06 -1.62 -10.68
C TYR A 71 1.12 -0.63 -10.62
N PHE A 72 2.17 -0.96 -9.87
CA PHE A 72 3.30 -0.08 -9.62
C PHE A 72 4.62 -0.74 -10.04
N ASP A 73 5.27 -0.15 -11.04
CA ASP A 73 6.56 -0.64 -11.53
C ASP A 73 7.65 -0.47 -10.47
N GLY A 74 8.49 -1.51 -10.33
CA GLY A 74 9.54 -1.54 -9.31
C GLY A 74 9.09 -2.08 -7.94
N ALA A 75 7.81 -2.34 -7.72
CA ALA A 75 7.34 -3.01 -6.49
C ALA A 75 7.80 -4.47 -6.39
N GLY A 76 8.06 -5.12 -7.53
CA GLY A 76 8.45 -6.53 -7.58
C GLY A 76 7.35 -7.46 -7.07
N LYS A 77 7.74 -8.55 -6.42
CA LYS A 77 6.83 -9.52 -5.79
C LYS A 77 6.67 -9.32 -4.28
N GLU A 78 7.03 -8.15 -3.77
CA GLU A 78 6.82 -7.78 -2.38
C GLU A 78 5.34 -7.48 -2.12
N ASP A 79 4.83 -7.90 -0.96
CA ASP A 79 3.47 -7.61 -0.52
C ASP A 79 3.38 -6.45 0.47
N PHE A 80 4.53 -6.01 1.00
CA PHE A 80 4.67 -4.87 1.91
C PHE A 80 3.97 -5.06 3.27
N GLU A 81 3.63 -6.30 3.66
CA GLU A 81 2.97 -6.65 4.94
C GLU A 81 4.00 -6.92 6.07
N GLY A 82 5.22 -6.38 5.95
CA GLY A 82 6.32 -6.64 6.88
C GLY A 82 6.04 -6.16 8.30
N CYS A 83 5.33 -5.04 8.44
CA CYS A 83 5.00 -4.45 9.74
C CYS A 83 4.01 -5.31 10.52
N GLU A 84 2.99 -5.84 9.84
CA GLU A 84 1.93 -6.68 10.38
C GLU A 84 2.52 -8.00 10.89
N ARG A 85 3.45 -8.60 10.13
CA ARG A 85 4.19 -9.79 10.54
C ARG A 85 5.03 -9.53 11.79
N LEU A 86 5.70 -8.38 11.85
CA LEU A 86 6.47 -7.96 13.02
C LEU A 86 5.57 -7.76 14.24
N PHE A 87 4.44 -7.08 14.09
CA PHE A 87 3.47 -6.88 15.17
C PHE A 87 2.92 -8.22 15.68
N SER A 88 2.55 -9.12 14.76
CA SER A 88 2.11 -10.47 15.10
C SER A 88 3.18 -11.23 15.89
N ALA A 89 4.43 -11.24 15.42
CA ALA A 89 5.54 -11.89 16.11
C ALA A 89 5.83 -11.27 17.49
N SER A 90 5.71 -9.94 17.62
CA SER A 90 5.96 -9.23 18.87
C SER A 90 4.95 -9.57 19.97
N ASN A 91 3.77 -10.08 19.63
CA ASN A 91 2.77 -10.51 20.61
C ASN A 91 3.29 -11.61 21.55
N HIS A 92 4.28 -12.41 21.13
CA HIS A 92 4.90 -13.42 21.99
C HIS A 92 5.62 -12.80 23.21
N LEU A 93 6.01 -11.54 23.16
CA LEU A 93 6.58 -10.83 24.32
C LEU A 93 5.57 -10.63 25.45
N ALA A 94 4.26 -10.61 25.14
CA ALA A 94 3.24 -10.26 26.11
C ALA A 94 3.18 -11.26 27.28
N SER A 95 3.29 -12.56 27.00
CA SER A 95 3.26 -13.60 28.03
C SER A 95 4.51 -13.57 28.92
N GLY A 96 5.70 -13.45 28.31
CA GLY A 96 6.97 -13.44 29.02
C GLY A 96 7.23 -12.16 29.84
N THR A 97 6.68 -11.02 29.42
CA THR A 97 6.91 -9.73 30.08
C THR A 97 5.77 -9.28 31.01
N ARG A 98 4.72 -10.12 31.16
CA ARG A 98 3.52 -9.76 31.92
C ARG A 98 3.82 -9.34 33.36
N LEU A 99 4.70 -10.09 34.04
CA LEU A 99 5.11 -9.86 35.42
C LEU A 99 6.48 -9.19 35.55
N ALA A 100 7.09 -8.80 34.42
CA ALA A 100 8.38 -8.14 34.42
C ALA A 100 8.25 -6.69 34.91
N SER A 101 9.31 -6.20 35.56
CA SER A 101 9.43 -4.77 35.85
C SER A 101 9.46 -3.95 34.55
N ALA A 102 9.16 -2.65 34.63
CA ALA A 102 9.22 -1.77 33.46
C ALA A 102 10.62 -1.72 32.82
N PHE A 103 11.68 -1.96 33.59
CA PHE A 103 13.05 -2.06 33.08
C PHE A 103 13.24 -3.34 32.26
N HIS A 104 12.96 -4.51 32.84
CA HIS A 104 13.13 -5.79 32.16
C HIS A 104 12.21 -5.95 30.95
N ARG A 105 10.99 -5.41 31.01
CA ARG A 105 10.09 -5.38 29.85
C ARG A 105 10.70 -4.60 28.68
N ARG A 106 11.32 -3.44 28.95
CA ARG A 106 11.98 -2.64 27.91
C ARG A 106 13.17 -3.35 27.30
N GLN A 107 13.99 -4.01 28.12
CA GLN A 107 15.08 -4.86 27.62
C GLN A 107 14.57 -5.98 26.72
N ALA A 108 13.56 -6.73 27.15
CA ALA A 108 13.00 -7.83 26.35
C ALA A 108 12.42 -7.35 25.00
N ILE A 109 11.80 -6.17 24.99
CA ILE A 109 11.31 -5.55 23.75
C ILE A 109 12.50 -5.19 22.83
N GLU A 110 13.53 -4.55 23.37
CA GLU A 110 14.71 -4.14 22.60
C GLU A 110 15.45 -5.36 22.02
N GLU A 111 15.72 -6.37 22.84
CA GLU A 111 16.37 -7.62 22.44
C GLU A 111 15.58 -8.33 21.32
N PHE A 112 14.25 -8.36 21.42
CA PHE A 112 13.40 -8.93 20.37
C PHE A 112 13.54 -8.21 19.05
N PHE A 113 13.49 -6.87 19.03
CA PHE A 113 13.63 -6.10 17.78
C PHE A 113 15.05 -6.19 17.22
N HIS A 114 16.08 -6.26 18.06
CA HIS A 114 17.46 -6.51 17.62
C HIS A 114 17.60 -7.87 16.96
N HIS A 115 17.08 -8.92 17.60
CA HIS A 115 17.08 -10.27 17.05
C HIS A 115 16.30 -10.33 15.73
N TRP A 116 15.08 -9.80 15.70
CA TRP A 116 14.24 -9.77 14.51
C TRP A 116 14.94 -9.09 13.33
N ASN A 117 15.54 -7.92 13.55
CA ASN A 117 16.26 -7.20 12.51
C ASN A 117 17.41 -8.04 11.93
N ARG A 118 18.19 -8.70 12.80
CA ARG A 118 19.27 -9.59 12.37
C ARG A 118 18.74 -10.77 11.56
N SER A 119 17.71 -11.46 12.04
CA SER A 119 17.10 -12.58 11.33
C SER A 119 16.56 -12.16 9.97
N LYS A 120 15.89 -11.01 9.86
CA LYS A 120 15.40 -10.49 8.57
C LYS A 120 16.51 -10.10 7.61
N HIS A 121 17.60 -9.55 8.13
CA HIS A 121 18.77 -9.30 7.31
C HIS A 121 19.37 -10.60 6.76
N GLU A 122 19.53 -11.63 7.60
CA GLU A 122 20.04 -12.95 7.19
C GLU A 122 19.09 -13.65 6.19
N GLU A 123 17.77 -13.51 6.36
CA GLU A 123 16.75 -14.08 5.47
C GLU A 123 16.60 -13.34 4.13
N SER A 124 17.09 -12.09 4.02
CA SER A 124 16.84 -11.22 2.86
C SER A 124 17.34 -11.80 1.53
N GLY A 125 18.48 -12.50 1.54
CA GLY A 125 19.01 -13.16 0.34
C GLY A 125 18.07 -14.27 -0.17
N ASN A 126 17.55 -15.10 0.74
CA ASN A 126 16.59 -16.14 0.40
C ASN A 126 15.27 -15.54 -0.09
N PHE A 127 14.83 -14.45 0.54
CA PHE A 127 13.63 -13.73 0.13
C PHE A 127 13.73 -13.25 -1.33
N ILE A 128 14.82 -12.55 -1.68
CA ILE A 128 15.07 -12.06 -3.04
C ILE A 128 15.17 -13.23 -4.03
N TYR A 129 15.94 -14.26 -3.71
CA TYR A 129 16.12 -15.44 -4.56
C TYR A 129 14.81 -16.16 -4.84
N ASN A 130 14.00 -16.41 -3.82
CA ASN A 130 12.72 -17.09 -3.96
C ASN A 130 11.71 -16.25 -4.76
N ASN A 131 11.68 -14.93 -4.58
CA ASN A 131 10.83 -14.04 -5.36
C ASN A 131 11.26 -13.96 -6.82
N TYR A 132 12.56 -13.97 -7.10
CA TYR A 132 13.08 -14.03 -8.45
C TYR A 132 12.67 -15.33 -9.16
N ARG A 133 12.82 -16.48 -8.50
CA ARG A 133 12.38 -17.77 -9.06
C ARG A 133 10.88 -17.80 -9.33
N GLN A 134 10.07 -17.31 -8.40
CA GLN A 134 8.62 -17.20 -8.59
C GLN A 134 8.28 -16.30 -9.79
N ALA A 135 8.99 -15.19 -9.97
CA ALA A 135 8.79 -14.31 -11.12
C ALA A 135 9.11 -15.03 -12.44
N LEU A 136 10.22 -15.77 -12.51
CA LEU A 136 10.56 -16.57 -13.69
C LEU A 136 9.51 -17.63 -14.00
N THR A 137 9.01 -18.35 -13.00
CA THR A 137 7.94 -19.34 -13.19
C THR A 137 6.68 -18.68 -13.76
N ILE A 138 6.26 -17.53 -13.21
CA ILE A 138 5.09 -16.80 -13.71
C ILE A 138 5.29 -16.28 -15.12
N LEU A 139 6.50 -15.83 -15.48
CA LEU A 139 6.79 -15.42 -16.85
C LEU A 139 6.74 -16.61 -17.81
N GLY A 140 7.26 -17.76 -17.40
CA GLY A 140 7.23 -18.99 -18.22
C GLY A 140 5.82 -19.54 -18.43
N GLU A 141 5.04 -19.67 -17.37
CA GLU A 141 3.70 -20.27 -17.42
C GLU A 141 2.61 -19.26 -17.83
N GLY A 142 2.77 -18.01 -17.41
CA GLY A 142 1.79 -16.95 -17.61
C GLY A 142 1.80 -16.38 -19.02
N ALA A 143 2.94 -16.39 -19.72
CA ALA A 143 3.02 -15.84 -21.07
C ALA A 143 2.13 -16.59 -22.07
N GLU A 144 2.18 -17.93 -22.05
CA GLU A 144 1.34 -18.77 -22.91
C GLU A 144 -0.15 -18.58 -22.57
N THR A 145 -0.48 -18.61 -21.29
CA THR A 145 -1.87 -18.40 -20.84
C THR A 145 -2.39 -17.03 -21.27
N LEU A 146 -1.58 -15.98 -21.15
CA LEU A 146 -1.93 -14.63 -21.56
C LEU A 146 -2.11 -14.53 -23.07
N GLU A 147 -1.24 -15.15 -23.87
CA GLU A 147 -1.34 -15.16 -25.33
C GLU A 147 -2.63 -15.84 -25.81
N VAL A 148 -2.99 -16.99 -25.23
CA VAL A 148 -4.25 -17.68 -25.52
C VAL A 148 -5.46 -16.79 -25.19
N LEU A 149 -5.46 -16.15 -24.02
CA LEU A 149 -6.54 -15.25 -23.60
C LEU A 149 -6.65 -14.03 -24.51
N CYS A 150 -5.53 -13.37 -24.81
CA CYS A 150 -5.46 -12.23 -25.72
C CYS A 150 -6.02 -12.59 -27.11
N THR A 151 -5.62 -13.73 -27.66
CA THR A 151 -6.13 -14.22 -28.94
C THR A 151 -7.64 -14.49 -28.89
N SER A 152 -8.12 -15.14 -27.82
CA SER A 152 -9.53 -15.48 -27.65
C SER A 152 -10.44 -14.25 -27.50
N LEU A 153 -9.91 -13.19 -26.89
CA LEU A 153 -10.64 -11.94 -26.63
C LEU A 153 -10.42 -10.89 -27.74
N GLY A 154 -9.54 -11.16 -28.70
CA GLY A 154 -9.17 -10.22 -29.76
C GLY A 154 -8.48 -8.96 -29.23
N VAL A 155 -7.68 -9.10 -28.17
CA VAL A 155 -6.96 -8.00 -27.52
C VAL A 155 -5.45 -8.25 -27.54
N THR A 156 -4.69 -7.17 -27.42
CA THR A 156 -3.22 -7.18 -27.36
C THR A 156 -2.74 -6.75 -25.98
N ASN A 157 -1.45 -6.96 -25.67
CA ASN A 157 -0.86 -6.46 -24.43
C ASN A 157 -0.98 -4.93 -24.29
N THR A 158 -0.85 -4.19 -25.40
CA THR A 158 -1.07 -2.73 -25.44
C THR A 158 -2.50 -2.36 -25.07
N ASP A 159 -3.48 -3.20 -25.43
CA ASP A 159 -4.88 -2.98 -25.02
C ASP A 159 -5.06 -3.12 -23.51
N LEU A 160 -4.36 -4.07 -22.87
CA LEU A 160 -4.44 -4.27 -21.42
C LEU A 160 -3.93 -3.05 -20.65
N GLU A 161 -2.79 -2.49 -21.07
CA GLU A 161 -2.24 -1.26 -20.50
C GLU A 161 -3.21 -0.08 -20.71
N ARG A 162 -3.75 0.04 -21.94
CA ARG A 162 -4.75 1.05 -22.28
C ARG A 162 -6.03 0.92 -21.44
N TYR A 163 -6.49 -0.30 -21.15
CA TYR A 163 -7.68 -0.51 -20.31
C TYR A 163 -7.45 -0.02 -18.87
N LEU A 164 -6.25 -0.20 -18.32
CA LEU A 164 -5.92 0.32 -17.00
C LEU A 164 -5.95 1.87 -16.98
N GLU A 165 -5.43 2.50 -18.02
CA GLU A 165 -5.48 3.97 -18.18
C GLU A 165 -6.92 4.47 -18.33
N GLN A 166 -7.73 3.82 -19.16
CA GLN A 166 -9.15 4.14 -19.32
C GLN A 166 -9.92 3.97 -18.02
N GLU A 167 -9.66 2.92 -17.24
CA GLU A 167 -10.26 2.73 -15.92
C GLU A 167 -9.87 3.86 -14.96
N ARG A 168 -8.58 4.23 -14.93
CA ARG A 168 -8.06 5.35 -14.13
C ARG A 168 -8.73 6.68 -14.50
N GLU A 169 -8.92 6.96 -15.78
CA GLU A 169 -9.60 8.16 -16.27
C GLU A 169 -11.09 8.14 -15.93
N TYR A 170 -11.76 7.02 -16.20
CA TYR A 170 -13.17 6.84 -15.88
C TYR A 170 -13.43 7.08 -14.39
N LEU A 171 -12.67 6.45 -13.49
CA LEU A 171 -12.82 6.61 -12.05
C LEU A 171 -12.50 8.03 -11.59
N ARG A 172 -11.56 8.73 -12.24
CA ARG A 172 -11.25 10.13 -11.96
C ARG A 172 -12.41 11.05 -12.35
N SER A 173 -13.05 10.81 -13.49
CA SER A 173 -14.20 11.59 -13.96
C SER A 173 -15.43 11.46 -13.04
N ARG A 174 -15.51 10.34 -12.31
CA ARG A 174 -16.61 10.01 -11.38
C ARG A 174 -16.38 10.45 -9.93
N LYS A 175 -15.29 11.17 -9.63
CA LYS A 175 -15.02 11.67 -8.25
C LYS A 175 -16.11 12.60 -7.72
N MET A 176 -16.88 13.23 -8.61
CA MET A 176 -18.09 13.95 -8.25
C MET A 176 -19.29 13.14 -8.71
N GLU A 177 -20.23 12.89 -7.79
CA GLU A 177 -21.54 12.40 -8.18
C GLU A 177 -22.18 13.38 -9.16
N ARG A 178 -22.93 12.85 -10.14
CA ARG A 178 -23.65 13.70 -11.09
C ARG A 178 -24.54 14.66 -10.30
N PRO A 179 -24.59 15.96 -10.64
CA PRO A 179 -25.39 16.94 -9.90
C PRO A 179 -26.86 16.52 -9.71
N GLU A 180 -27.42 15.78 -10.67
CA GLU A 180 -28.77 15.23 -10.58
C GLU A 180 -28.96 14.19 -9.49
N VAL A 181 -27.94 13.36 -9.21
CA VAL A 181 -27.96 12.34 -8.16
C VAL A 181 -27.85 13.01 -6.80
N VAL A 182 -26.92 13.96 -6.66
CA VAL A 182 -26.76 14.78 -5.45
C VAL A 182 -28.07 15.50 -5.13
N ARG A 183 -28.68 16.17 -6.12
CA ARG A 183 -29.95 16.88 -5.94
C ARG A 183 -31.10 15.95 -5.52
N LYS A 184 -31.16 14.72 -6.04
CA LYS A 184 -32.15 13.72 -5.62
C LYS A 184 -31.91 13.27 -4.17
N ALA A 185 -30.67 13.03 -3.78
CA ALA A 185 -30.31 12.67 -2.41
C ALA A 185 -30.64 13.81 -1.42
N GLU A 186 -30.27 15.05 -1.76
CA GLU A 186 -30.60 16.25 -0.98
C GLU A 186 -32.11 16.46 -0.84
N TYR A 187 -32.88 16.24 -1.92
CA TYR A 187 -34.34 16.31 -1.88
C TYR A 187 -34.95 15.26 -0.94
N VAL A 188 -34.45 14.01 -0.99
CA VAL A 188 -34.90 12.95 -0.08
C VAL A 188 -34.53 13.25 1.37
N GLU A 189 -33.34 13.79 1.64
CA GLU A 189 -32.98 14.26 2.98
C GLU A 189 -33.90 15.39 3.45
N ALA A 190 -34.22 16.35 2.59
CA ALA A 190 -35.12 17.45 2.90
C ALA A 190 -36.53 16.93 3.26
N LEU A 191 -37.05 15.96 2.51
CA LEU A 191 -38.33 15.30 2.81
C LEU A 191 -38.29 14.59 4.17
N LYS A 192 -37.23 13.84 4.48
CA LYS A 192 -37.08 13.19 5.80
C LYS A 192 -37.06 14.20 6.94
N ARG A 193 -36.39 15.35 6.75
CA ARG A 193 -36.36 16.43 7.76
C ARG A 193 -37.73 17.07 7.94
N LEU A 194 -38.52 17.18 6.87
CA LEU A 194 -39.89 17.68 6.93
C LEU A 194 -40.79 16.73 7.71
N ASP A 195 -40.73 15.42 7.44
CA ASP A 195 -41.52 14.41 8.14
C ASP A 195 -41.24 14.36 9.65
N VAL A 196 -39.99 14.58 10.08
CA VAL A 196 -39.63 14.63 11.51
C VAL A 196 -40.09 15.92 12.18
N ALA A 197 -40.30 16.99 11.41
CA ALA A 197 -40.71 18.30 11.93
C ALA A 197 -42.24 18.46 12.02
N GLN A 198 -43.02 17.49 11.53
CA GLN A 198 -44.49 17.43 11.60
C GLN A 198 -44.95 16.51 12.73
#